data_AF-A0A958REW7-F1
#
_entry.id   AF-A0A958REW7-F1
#
_cell.length_a   1.000
_cell.length_b   1.000
_cell.length_c   1.000
_cell.angle_alpha   90.00
_cell.angle_beta   90.00
_cell.angle_gamma   90.00
#
_symmetry.space_group_name_H-M   'P 1'
#
loop_
_entity.id
_entity.type
_entity.pdbx_description
1 polymer ?
#
loop_
_entity_poly.entity_id
_entity_poly.type
_entity_poly.pdbx_seq_one_letter_code
_entity_poly.pdbx_strand_id
1 'polypeptide(L)'
;MKKIILVLFIIAGIGTSVFAEEISSLIDEFQKRDEIVFTKDEGRALNFMTGLKYDINNVIKIEFIPPGNQSFVIKNRNGDICLGDMKADLLRCKNEMGITTINYAGDAD
;
A
#
# COMPACT_ATOMS: atom_id res chain seq x y z
N MET A 1 -12.31 73.08 -5.15
CA MET A 1 -12.92 72.06 -6.05
C MET A 1 -11.82 71.14 -6.55
N LYS A 2 -12.12 69.84 -6.70
CA LYS A 2 -11.26 68.75 -7.20
C LYS A 2 -10.12 68.29 -6.26
N LYS A 3 -10.52 67.62 -5.18
CA LYS A 3 -9.73 66.57 -4.53
C LYS A 3 -10.38 65.23 -4.90
N ILE A 4 -9.60 64.14 -4.88
CA ILE A 4 -10.05 62.74 -4.94
C ILE A 4 -10.29 62.18 -6.35
N ILE A 5 -9.21 62.00 -7.12
CA ILE A 5 -9.13 60.91 -8.12
C ILE A 5 -7.68 60.44 -8.11
N LEU A 6 -7.33 59.44 -7.29
CA LEU A 6 -6.29 58.43 -7.57
C LEU A 6 -6.04 57.48 -6.37
N VAL A 7 -7.06 56.95 -5.71
CA VAL A 7 -6.88 55.96 -4.60
C VAL A 7 -7.41 54.57 -4.97
N LEU A 8 -7.71 54.31 -6.25
CA LEU A 8 -8.35 53.04 -6.65
C LEU A 8 -7.48 52.07 -7.47
N PHE A 9 -6.18 52.32 -7.62
CA PHE A 9 -5.32 51.45 -8.46
C PHE A 9 -4.18 50.72 -7.73
N ILE A 10 -4.11 50.80 -6.40
CA ILE A 10 -3.06 50.11 -5.62
C ILE A 10 -3.59 48.86 -4.88
N ILE A 11 -4.92 48.66 -4.84
CA ILE A 11 -5.54 47.53 -4.10
C ILE A 11 -5.74 46.28 -4.99
N ALA A 12 -5.40 46.34 -6.28
CA ALA A 12 -5.54 45.20 -7.19
C ALA A 12 -4.27 44.31 -7.29
N GLY A 13 -3.34 44.42 -6.33
CA GLY A 13 -2.01 43.82 -6.46
C GLY A 13 -1.64 42.74 -5.44
N ILE A 14 -2.52 42.34 -4.52
CA ILE A 14 -2.15 41.40 -3.45
C ILE A 14 -3.33 40.49 -3.12
N GLY A 15 -3.14 39.18 -3.32
CA GLY A 15 -4.14 38.15 -3.08
C GLY A 15 -4.83 37.79 -4.39
N THR A 16 -4.41 36.73 -5.09
CA THR A 16 -4.52 35.35 -4.63
C THR A 16 -3.42 34.46 -5.22
N SER A 17 -2.45 34.01 -4.43
CA SER A 17 -1.54 32.93 -4.86
C SER A 17 -1.26 31.88 -3.79
N VAL A 18 -1.97 31.89 -2.66
CA VAL A 18 -1.60 31.06 -1.49
C VAL A 18 -2.29 29.69 -1.46
N PHE A 19 -2.99 29.27 -2.51
CA PHE A 19 -3.74 27.99 -2.50
C PHE A 19 -3.37 27.01 -3.62
N ALA A 20 -2.22 27.19 -4.28
CA ALA A 20 -1.77 26.26 -5.33
C ALA A 20 -0.81 25.15 -4.85
N GLU A 21 -0.28 25.21 -3.61
CA GLU A 21 0.79 24.29 -3.16
C GLU A 21 0.30 23.05 -2.39
N GLU A 22 -0.94 22.99 -1.92
CA GLU A 22 -1.43 21.82 -1.16
C GLU A 22 -1.86 20.63 -2.03
N ILE A 23 -2.18 20.85 -3.31
CA ILE A 23 -2.52 19.76 -4.23
C ILE A 23 -1.25 18.99 -4.65
N SER A 24 -0.08 19.62 -4.58
CA SER A 24 1.20 19.00 -4.97
C SER A 24 1.67 17.97 -3.95
N SER A 25 1.61 18.28 -2.64
CA SER A 25 2.24 17.41 -1.63
C SER A 25 1.68 15.98 -1.62
N LEU A 26 0.36 15.83 -1.74
CA LEU A 26 -0.29 14.52 -1.75
C LEU A 26 -0.03 13.76 -3.05
N ILE A 27 0.04 14.46 -4.18
CA ILE A 27 0.34 13.86 -5.49
C ILE A 27 1.82 13.49 -5.57
N ASP A 28 2.73 14.33 -5.08
CA ASP A 28 4.17 14.05 -5.00
C ASP A 28 4.44 12.88 -4.06
N GLU A 29 3.74 12.81 -2.92
CA GLU A 29 3.86 11.68 -1.99
C GLU A 29 3.22 10.40 -2.55
N PHE A 30 2.11 10.51 -3.27
CA PHE A 30 1.53 9.40 -4.03
C PHE A 30 2.50 8.92 -5.10
N GLN A 31 3.06 9.80 -5.93
CA GLN A 31 4.01 9.45 -6.98
C GLN A 31 5.28 8.82 -6.40
N LYS A 32 5.81 9.34 -5.28
CA LYS A 32 6.92 8.71 -4.55
C LYS A 32 6.61 7.31 -4.05
N ARG A 33 5.34 7.03 -3.72
CA ARG A 33 4.88 5.72 -3.23
C ARG A 33 4.44 4.80 -4.37
N ASP A 34 4.01 5.36 -5.50
CA ASP A 34 3.65 4.67 -6.75
C ASP A 34 4.90 4.14 -7.49
N GLU A 35 6.08 4.70 -7.19
CA GLU A 35 7.37 4.11 -7.59
C GLU A 35 7.62 2.71 -6.97
N ILE A 36 6.86 2.31 -5.93
CA ILE A 36 6.84 0.93 -5.44
C ILE A 36 5.99 0.09 -6.41
N VAL A 37 6.53 -0.15 -7.60
CA VAL A 37 5.89 -0.99 -8.61
C VAL A 37 6.07 -2.45 -8.19
N PHE A 38 5.05 -3.02 -7.53
CA PHE A 38 5.01 -4.45 -7.29
C PHE A 38 5.08 -5.20 -8.62
N THR A 39 5.86 -6.26 -8.67
CA THR A 39 5.79 -7.21 -9.78
C THR A 39 4.38 -7.82 -9.84
N LYS A 40 3.98 -8.33 -11.02
CA LYS A 40 2.67 -8.98 -11.19
C LYS A 40 2.46 -10.12 -10.19
N ASP A 41 3.53 -10.80 -9.79
CA ASP A 41 3.48 -11.92 -8.86
C ASP A 41 3.32 -11.46 -7.41
N GLU A 42 4.03 -10.39 -7.02
CA GLU A 42 3.86 -9.73 -5.73
C GLU A 42 2.45 -9.17 -5.58
N GLY A 43 1.93 -8.49 -6.60
CA GLY A 43 0.56 -7.99 -6.58
C GLY A 43 -0.47 -9.11 -6.42
N ARG A 44 -0.27 -10.26 -7.07
CA ARG A 44 -1.13 -11.44 -6.90
C ARG A 44 -1.06 -12.00 -5.48
N ALA A 45 0.14 -12.17 -4.93
CA ALA A 45 0.32 -12.67 -3.58
C ALA A 45 -0.28 -11.72 -2.51
N LEU A 46 -0.10 -10.40 -2.69
CA LEU A 46 -0.68 -9.38 -1.80
C LEU A 46 -2.21 -9.40 -1.84
N ASN A 47 -2.80 -9.47 -3.04
CA ASN A 47 -4.25 -9.58 -3.20
C ASN A 47 -4.78 -10.87 -2.56
N PHE A 48 -4.08 -11.98 -2.75
CA PHE A 48 -4.41 -13.26 -2.12
C PHE A 48 -4.39 -13.17 -0.60
N MET A 49 -3.30 -12.67 0.00
CA MET A 49 -3.18 -12.50 1.46
C MET A 49 -4.25 -11.56 2.01
N THR A 50 -4.54 -10.48 1.28
CA THR A 50 -5.62 -9.54 1.64
C THR A 50 -6.98 -10.24 1.64
N GLY A 51 -7.24 -11.10 0.64
CA GLY A 51 -8.46 -11.93 0.57
C GLY A 51 -8.61 -12.87 1.79
N LEU A 52 -7.50 -13.34 2.35
CA LEU A 52 -7.45 -14.14 3.58
C LEU A 52 -7.51 -13.31 4.86
N LYS A 53 -7.70 -11.99 4.78
CA LYS A 53 -7.62 -11.03 5.90
C LYS A 53 -6.28 -11.13 6.66
N TYR A 54 -5.22 -11.56 5.98
CA TYR A 54 -3.87 -11.60 6.54
C TYR A 54 -3.27 -10.19 6.54
N ASP A 55 -2.66 -9.78 7.65
CA ASP A 55 -2.03 -8.45 7.76
C ASP A 55 -0.73 -8.38 6.93
N ILE A 56 -0.85 -7.87 5.72
CA ILE A 56 0.28 -7.70 4.79
C ILE A 56 1.34 -6.72 5.32
N ASN A 57 0.98 -5.79 6.23
CA ASN A 57 1.94 -4.86 6.82
C ASN A 57 2.93 -5.56 7.76
N ASN A 58 2.58 -6.76 8.21
CA ASN A 58 3.44 -7.60 9.03
C ASN A 58 4.42 -8.43 8.18
N VAL A 59 4.30 -8.46 6.86
CA VAL A 59 5.23 -9.20 5.98
C VAL A 59 6.55 -8.43 5.86
N ILE A 60 7.67 -9.11 6.13
CA ILE A 60 9.01 -8.54 5.96
C ILE A 60 9.75 -9.09 4.74
N LYS A 61 9.35 -10.27 4.28
CA LYS A 61 9.95 -10.93 3.13
C LYS A 61 8.93 -11.83 2.46
N ILE A 62 8.96 -11.85 1.13
CA ILE A 62 8.25 -12.80 0.30
C ILE A 62 9.23 -13.45 -0.68
N GLU A 63 9.11 -14.75 -0.87
CA GLU A 63 9.87 -15.53 -1.83
C GLU A 63 8.92 -16.41 -2.64
N PHE A 64 8.97 -16.31 -3.97
CA PHE A 64 8.16 -17.14 -4.85
C PHE A 64 8.82 -18.50 -5.08
N ILE A 65 8.02 -19.57 -5.04
CA ILE A 65 8.51 -20.92 -5.29
C ILE A 65 8.32 -21.23 -6.78
N PRO A 66 9.41 -21.43 -7.54
CA PRO A 66 9.31 -21.92 -8.91
C PRO A 66 8.98 -23.43 -8.96
N PRO A 67 8.37 -23.92 -10.04
CA PRO A 67 7.89 -23.18 -11.21
C PRO A 67 6.48 -22.59 -11.02
N GLY A 68 6.22 -21.44 -11.66
CA GLY A 68 4.86 -20.95 -11.88
C GLY A 68 4.35 -19.88 -10.92
N ASN A 69 5.11 -19.48 -9.90
CA ASN A 69 4.78 -18.39 -8.97
C ASN A 69 3.35 -18.49 -8.39
N GLN A 70 2.82 -19.71 -8.26
CA GLN A 70 1.52 -20.01 -7.66
C GLN A 70 1.62 -20.24 -6.15
N SER A 71 2.82 -20.56 -5.68
CA SER A 71 3.14 -20.71 -4.27
C SER A 71 4.23 -19.74 -3.88
N PHE A 72 4.18 -19.28 -2.63
CA PHE A 72 5.15 -18.35 -2.09
C PHE A 72 5.36 -18.62 -0.60
N VAL A 73 6.52 -18.24 -0.10
CA VAL A 73 6.84 -18.23 1.33
C VAL A 73 6.92 -16.80 1.80
N ILE A 74 6.29 -16.48 2.92
CA ILE A 74 6.49 -15.22 3.62
C ILE A 74 7.17 -15.44 4.96
N LYS A 75 7.91 -14.43 5.38
CA LYS A 75 8.32 -14.24 6.77
C LYS A 75 7.63 -12.98 7.30
N ASN A 76 7.05 -13.06 8.49
CA ASN A 76 6.46 -11.90 9.16
C ASN A 76 7.37 -11.32 10.27
N ARG A 77 7.00 -10.18 10.85
CA ARG A 77 7.78 -9.54 11.94
C ARG A 77 7.74 -10.34 13.25
N ASN A 78 6.76 -11.23 13.42
CA ASN A 78 6.65 -12.12 14.58
C ASN A 78 7.57 -13.34 14.49
N GLY A 79 8.28 -13.52 13.37
CA GLY A 79 9.15 -14.68 13.14
C GLY A 79 8.45 -15.87 12.52
N ASP A 80 7.14 -15.79 12.24
CA ASP A 80 6.42 -16.88 11.59
C ASP A 80 6.82 -16.99 10.12
N ILE A 81 6.88 -18.24 9.66
CA ILE A 81 7.08 -18.58 8.25
C ILE A 81 5.78 -19.15 7.71
N CYS A 82 5.22 -18.53 6.67
CA CYS A 82 4.00 -19.02 6.06
C CYS A 82 4.21 -19.45 4.61
N LEU A 83 3.61 -20.58 4.25
CA LEU A 83 3.49 -21.07 2.88
C LEU A 83 2.10 -20.68 2.35
N GLY A 84 2.07 -19.83 1.34
CA GLY A 84 0.88 -19.52 0.56
C GLY A 84 0.80 -20.40 -0.68
N ASP A 85 -0.36 -20.98 -0.91
CA ASP A 85 -0.73 -21.68 -2.15
C ASP A 85 -2.00 -21.01 -2.71
N MET A 86 -1.80 -20.20 -3.74
CA MET A 86 -2.88 -19.43 -4.37
C MET A 86 -3.84 -20.31 -5.18
N LYS A 87 -3.46 -21.55 -5.53
CA LYS A 87 -4.33 -22.49 -6.24
C LYS A 87 -5.23 -23.25 -5.27
N ALA A 88 -4.71 -23.55 -4.08
CA ALA A 88 -5.45 -24.20 -3.01
C ALA A 88 -6.19 -23.19 -2.10
N ASP A 89 -6.10 -21.89 -2.41
CA ASP A 89 -6.61 -20.80 -1.60
C ASP A 89 -6.22 -20.88 -0.11
N LEU A 90 -4.95 -21.20 0.14
CA LEU A 90 -4.46 -21.64 1.44
C LEU A 90 -3.24 -20.85 1.90
N LEU A 91 -3.23 -20.44 3.16
CA LEU A 91 -2.05 -19.93 3.84
C LEU A 91 -1.78 -20.72 5.11
N ARG A 92 -0.62 -21.37 5.18
CA ARG A 92 -0.19 -22.18 6.33
C ARG A 92 1.01 -21.53 7.00
N CYS A 93 0.86 -21.09 8.24
CA CYS A 93 1.92 -20.45 9.00
C CYS A 93 2.48 -21.39 10.06
N LYS A 94 3.79 -21.31 10.31
CA LYS A 94 4.48 -22.00 11.39
C LYS A 94 5.27 -20.99 12.22
N ASN A 95 5.02 -20.97 13.53
CA ASN A 95 5.76 -20.11 14.45
C ASN A 95 7.05 -20.78 14.95
N GLU A 96 7.83 -20.06 15.75
CA GLU A 96 9.11 -20.54 16.30
C GLU A 96 8.95 -21.76 17.22
N MET A 97 7.78 -21.91 17.87
CA MET A 97 7.45 -23.08 18.70
C MET A 97 7.02 -24.30 17.87
N GLY A 98 6.90 -24.14 16.55
CA GLY A 98 6.49 -25.19 15.62
C GLY A 98 4.98 -25.39 15.51
N ILE A 99 4.17 -24.55 16.15
CA ILE A 99 2.70 -24.58 16.05
C ILE A 99 2.31 -24.13 14.64
N THR A 100 1.39 -24.86 14.02
CA THR A 100 0.90 -24.59 12.66
C THR A 100 -0.51 -24.01 12.70
N THR A 101 -0.71 -22.88 12.03
CA THR A 101 -2.03 -22.30 11.76
C THR A 101 -2.34 -22.36 10.28
N ILE A 102 -3.62 -22.49 9.95
CA ILE A 102 -4.09 -22.67 8.58
C ILE A 102 -5.25 -21.71 8.34
N ASN A 103 -5.13 -20.89 7.30
CA ASN A 103 -6.16 -19.96 6.86
C ASN A 103 -6.59 -20.35 5.45
N TYR A 104 -7.89 -20.54 5.23
CA TYR A 104 -8.49 -20.81 3.93
C TYR A 104 -9.29 -19.61 3.44
N ALA A 105 -9.30 -19.35 2.13
CA ALA A 105 -10.24 -18.38 1.57
C ALA A 105 -11.64 -19.00 1.57
N GLY A 106 -12.60 -18.34 2.20
CA GLY A 106 -13.99 -18.80 2.22
C GLY A 106 -14.40 -19.62 3.43
N ASP A 107 -13.52 -19.88 4.40
CA ASP A 107 -13.89 -20.47 5.71
C ASP A 107 -14.42 -19.40 6.68
N ALA A 108 -15.18 -18.46 6.13
CA ALA A 108 -15.89 -17.42 6.85
C ALA A 108 -17.38 -17.78 6.83
N ASP A 109 -17.73 -18.83 7.57
CA ASP A 109 -19.06 -18.98 8.16
C ASP A 109 -19.04 -18.45 9.61
#